data_AF-A0A4Q3F5L4-F1
#
_entry.id   AF-A0A4Q3F5L4-F1
#
_cell.length_a   1.000
_cell.length_b   1.000
_cell.length_c   1.000
_cell.angle_alpha   90.00
_cell.angle_beta   90.00
_cell.angle_gamma   90.00
#
_symmetry.space_group_name_H-M   'P 1'
#
loop_
_entity.id
_entity.type
_entity.pdbx_description
1 polymer ?
#
loop_
_entity_poly.entity_id
_entity_poly.type
_entity_poly.pdbx_seq_one_letter_code
_entity_poly.pdbx_strand_id
1 'polypeptide(L)'
;MLFNLNPREILSVTMILFAIIDIIGTIPIIIDMRQKAGRIESEKASLTVFVLMIVFLFVGDQLLAVINIDVASFAIAGSLVIFVIAVELILGIRLFKEEEVSSTASIVPLAFPLIAGAGTMTTLLSLKSEYQTQNI
;
A
#
# COMPACT_ATOMS: atom_id res chain seq x y z
N MET A 1 -7.74 28.91 9.63
CA MET A 1 -8.50 27.80 9.01
C MET A 1 -8.91 26.85 10.13
N LEU A 2 -10.20 26.69 10.38
CA LEU A 2 -10.69 25.70 11.33
C LEU A 2 -10.52 24.32 10.69
N PHE A 3 -9.82 23.40 11.37
CA PHE A 3 -9.77 21.99 10.98
C PHE A 3 -11.20 21.44 10.96
N ASN A 4 -11.74 21.21 9.77
CA ASN A 4 -13.08 20.68 9.60
C ASN A 4 -13.01 19.15 9.49
N LEU A 5 -12.87 18.51 10.65
CA LEU A 5 -12.84 17.06 10.76
C LEU A 5 -14.24 16.49 10.53
N ASN A 6 -14.40 15.64 9.51
CA ASN A 6 -15.66 14.97 9.21
C ASN A 6 -15.56 13.47 9.51
N PRO A 7 -16.18 12.97 10.61
CA PRO A 7 -16.09 11.56 10.99
C PRO A 7 -16.60 10.59 9.94
N ARG A 8 -17.56 11.01 9.10
CA ARG A 8 -18.09 10.16 8.02
C ARG A 8 -17.05 9.97 6.92
N GLU A 9 -16.34 11.03 6.56
CA GLU A 9 -15.28 10.98 5.54
C GLU A 9 -14.12 10.12 6.02
N ILE A 10 -13.67 10.32 7.27
CA ILE A 10 -12.60 9.51 7.89
C ILE A 10 -12.98 8.03 7.89
N LEU A 11 -14.22 7.71 8.27
CA LEU A 11 -14.70 6.34 8.29
C LEU A 11 -14.77 5.74 6.87
N SER A 12 -15.22 6.51 5.87
CA SER A 12 -15.24 6.10 4.46
C SER A 12 -13.84 5.83 3.93
N VAL A 13 -12.89 6.76 4.13
CA VAL A 13 -11.48 6.60 3.75
C VAL A 13 -10.88 5.36 4.40
N THR A 14 -11.12 5.18 5.71
CA THR A 14 -10.62 4.02 6.45
C THR A 14 -11.16 2.72 5.87
N MET A 15 -12.46 2.64 5.57
CA MET A 15 -13.05 1.45 4.96
C MET A 15 -12.50 1.16 3.56
N ILE A 16 -12.31 2.19 2.74
CA ILE A 16 -11.75 2.06 1.40
C ILE A 16 -10.31 1.55 1.47
N LEU A 17 -9.47 2.19 2.29
CA LEU A 17 -8.08 1.76 2.46
C LEU A 17 -8.00 0.36 3.08
N PHE A 18 -8.83 0.03 4.07
CA PHE A 18 -8.89 -1.30 4.68
C PHE A 18 -9.21 -2.38 3.63
N ALA A 19 -10.19 -2.12 2.76
CA ALA A 19 -10.58 -3.05 1.70
C ALA A 19 -9.50 -3.19 0.63
N ILE A 20 -8.85 -2.10 0.23
CA ILE A 20 -7.81 -2.09 -0.82
C ILE A 20 -6.50 -2.73 -0.34
N ILE A 21 -6.10 -2.48 0.91
CA ILE A 21 -4.91 -3.10 1.51
C ILE A 21 -5.09 -4.62 1.66
N ASP A 22 -6.34 -5.10 1.71
CA ASP A 22 -6.68 -6.51 1.87
C ASP A 22 -5.95 -7.18 3.05
N ILE A 23 -6.24 -6.66 4.24
CA ILE A 23 -5.60 -7.13 5.49
C ILE A 23 -5.84 -8.63 5.71
N ILE A 24 -7.01 -9.16 5.32
CA ILE A 24 -7.36 -10.57 5.51
C ILE A 24 -6.65 -11.44 4.47
N GLY A 25 -6.70 -11.07 3.19
CA GLY A 25 -6.05 -11.82 2.11
C GLY A 25 -4.53 -11.84 2.20
N THR A 26 -3.94 -10.87 2.89
CA THR A 26 -2.49 -10.78 3.10
C THR A 26 -1.97 -11.68 4.24
N ILE A 27 -2.84 -12.23 5.10
CA ILE A 27 -2.44 -13.08 6.25
C ILE A 27 -1.57 -14.29 5.83
N PRO A 28 -1.94 -15.11 4.82
CA PRO A 28 -1.15 -16.26 4.42
C PRO A 28 0.26 -15.89 3.94
N ILE A 29 0.39 -14.75 3.27
CA ILE A 29 1.68 -14.22 2.79
C ILE A 29 2.57 -13.85 4.00
N ILE A 30 2.01 -13.13 4.98
CA ILE A 30 2.74 -12.75 6.20
C ILE A 30 3.20 -13.99 6.96
N ILE A 31 2.38 -15.05 7.01
CA ILE A 31 2.74 -16.31 7.66
C ILE A 31 3.90 -17.00 6.92
N ASP A 32 3.85 -17.10 5.59
CA ASP A 32 4.93 -17.69 4.77
C ASP A 32 6.24 -16.90 4.92
N MET A 33 6.16 -15.57 4.87
CA MET A 33 7.31 -14.70 5.12
C MET A 33 7.91 -14.91 6.51
N ARG A 34 7.08 -15.06 7.54
CA ARG A 34 7.54 -15.31 8.92
C ARG A 34 8.25 -16.65 9.03
N GLN A 35 7.76 -17.68 8.34
CA GLN A 35 8.38 -19.00 8.35
C GLN A 35 9.78 -18.97 7.72
N LYS A 36 9.97 -18.21 6.64
CA LYS A 36 11.27 -18.08 5.96
C LYS A 36 12.27 -17.19 6.69
N ALA A 37 11.82 -16.02 7.15
CA ALA A 37 12.68 -15.02 7.78
C ALA A 37 12.87 -15.25 9.29
N GLY A 38 12.14 -16.20 9.88
CA GLY A 38 12.12 -16.51 11.32
C GLY A 38 11.37 -15.49 12.17
N ARG A 39 11.66 -14.20 12.00
CA ARG A 39 11.00 -13.11 12.73
C ARG A 39 10.62 -11.97 11.79
N ILE A 40 9.38 -11.48 11.96
CA ILE A 40 8.90 -10.26 11.33
C ILE A 40 8.94 -9.14 12.36
N GLU A 41 9.60 -8.05 11.99
CA GLU A 41 9.64 -6.82 12.78
C GLU A 41 8.40 -5.97 12.47
N SER A 42 7.22 -6.45 12.89
CA SER A 42 5.93 -5.87 12.50
C SER A 42 5.79 -4.39 12.83
N GLU A 43 6.35 -3.94 13.95
CA GLU A 43 6.36 -2.53 14.35
C GLU A 43 7.14 -1.66 13.36
N LYS A 44 8.35 -2.09 12.97
CA LYS A 44 9.17 -1.36 12.00
C LYS A 44 8.52 -1.36 10.62
N ALA A 45 7.93 -2.48 10.21
CA ALA A 45 7.21 -2.57 8.95
C ALA A 45 5.99 -1.64 8.94
N SER A 46 5.16 -1.67 9.99
CA SER A 46 3.99 -0.80 10.12
C SER A 46 4.36 0.68 10.13
N LEU A 47 5.41 1.05 10.88
CA LEU A 47 5.90 2.43 10.90
C LEU A 47 6.45 2.87 9.53
N THR A 48 7.15 1.97 8.83
CA THR A 48 7.68 2.24 7.49
C THR A 48 6.54 2.52 6.51
N VAL A 49 5.49 1.67 6.50
CA VAL A 49 4.30 1.89 5.67
C VAL A 49 3.61 3.19 6.04
N PHE A 50 3.42 3.45 7.34
CA PHE A 50 2.78 4.68 7.80
C PHE A 50 3.52 5.93 7.30
N VAL A 51 4.85 5.99 7.50
CA VAL A 51 5.66 7.12 7.03
C VAL A 51 5.60 7.26 5.51
N LEU A 52 5.71 6.14 4.79
CA LEU A 52 5.68 6.12 3.33
C LEU A 52 4.32 6.62 2.80
N MET A 53 3.21 6.18 3.41
CA MET A 53 1.86 6.60 3.05
C MET A 53 1.63 8.10 3.32
N ILE A 54 2.10 8.60 4.47
CA ILE A 54 2.05 10.03 4.78
C ILE A 54 2.86 10.83 3.76
N VAL A 55 4.10 10.44 3.47
CA VAL A 55 4.94 11.11 2.47
C VAL A 55 4.26 11.10 1.11
N PHE A 56 3.71 9.96 0.68
CA PHE A 56 3.05 9.83 -0.61
C PHE A 56 1.75 10.65 -0.69
N LEU A 57 0.97 10.75 0.38
CA LEU A 57 -0.22 11.59 0.44
C LEU A 57 0.11 13.06 0.11
N PHE A 58 1.23 13.59 0.61
CA PHE A 58 1.63 14.98 0.37
C PHE A 58 2.39 15.18 -0.95
N VAL A 59 3.28 14.25 -1.30
CA VAL A 59 4.26 14.41 -2.40
C VAL A 59 3.87 13.63 -3.68
N GLY A 60 2.93 12.69 -3.59
CA GLY A 60 2.58 11.76 -4.68
C GLY A 60 2.23 12.44 -6.00
N ASP A 61 1.35 13.45 -5.97
CA ASP A 61 0.98 14.23 -7.17
C ASP A 61 2.20 14.87 -7.85
N GLN A 62 3.13 15.40 -7.05
CA GLN A 62 4.33 16.09 -7.54
C GLN A 62 5.32 15.07 -8.12
N LEU A 63 5.46 13.91 -7.48
CA LEU A 63 6.31 12.83 -7.96
C LEU A 63 5.83 12.32 -9.32
N LEU A 64 4.51 12.12 -9.48
CA LEU A 64 3.91 11.69 -10.75
C LEU A 64 4.06 12.78 -11.83
N ALA A 65 3.90 14.05 -11.47
CA ALA A 65 4.09 15.17 -12.40
C ALA A 65 5.52 15.27 -12.94
N VAL A 66 6.55 14.97 -12.12
CA VAL A 66 7.96 14.97 -12.56
C VAL A 66 8.22 13.95 -13.67
N ILE A 67 7.55 12.80 -13.62
CA ILE A 67 7.63 11.75 -14.64
C ILE A 67 6.56 11.88 -15.73
N ASN A 68 5.78 12.96 -15.71
CA ASN A 68 4.70 13.28 -16.64
C ASN A 68 3.64 12.17 -16.75
N ILE A 69 3.29 11.57 -15.62
CA ILE A 69 2.25 10.56 -15.47
C ILE A 69 1.09 11.17 -14.68
N ASP A 70 -0.13 10.94 -15.14
CA ASP A 70 -1.33 11.31 -14.39
C ASP A 70 -1.74 10.22 -13.38
N VAL A 71 -2.54 10.61 -12.40
CA VAL A 71 -3.03 9.73 -11.33
C VAL A 71 -3.76 8.50 -11.86
N ALA A 72 -4.54 8.65 -12.94
CA ALA A 72 -5.32 7.56 -13.51
C ALA A 72 -4.41 6.57 -14.26
N SER A 73 -3.39 7.04 -14.96
CA SER A 73 -2.38 6.16 -15.58
C SER A 73 -1.59 5.36 -14.52
N PHE A 74 -1.21 5.99 -13.41
CA PHE A 74 -0.56 5.29 -12.29
C PHE A 74 -1.52 4.27 -11.64
N ALA A 75 -2.80 4.61 -11.52
CA ALA A 75 -3.86 3.70 -11.06
C ALA A 75 -3.90 2.40 -11.85
N ILE A 76 -3.96 2.52 -13.17
CA ILE A 76 -4.08 1.37 -14.08
C ILE A 76 -2.85 0.48 -13.93
N ALA A 77 -1.65 1.05 -13.90
CA ALA A 77 -0.42 0.29 -13.68
C ALA A 77 -0.43 -0.45 -12.32
N GLY A 78 -0.89 0.22 -11.27
CA GLY A 78 -0.97 -0.38 -9.94
C GLY A 78 -1.99 -1.49 -9.82
N SER A 79 -3.16 -1.35 -10.45
CA SER A 79 -4.18 -2.38 -10.52
C SER A 79 -3.69 -3.64 -11.25
N LEU A 80 -2.86 -3.48 -12.29
CA LEU A 80 -2.24 -4.62 -12.96
C LEU A 80 -1.28 -5.40 -12.05
N VAL A 81 -0.47 -4.70 -11.23
CA VAL A 81 0.40 -5.35 -10.24
C VAL A 81 -0.43 -6.15 -9.23
N ILE A 82 -1.49 -5.57 -8.67
CA ILE A 82 -2.39 -6.26 -7.74
C ILE A 82 -3.08 -7.45 -8.39
N PHE A 83 -3.53 -7.30 -9.63
CA PHE A 83 -4.12 -8.41 -10.38
C PHE A 83 -3.15 -9.61 -10.49
N VAL A 84 -1.88 -9.36 -10.81
CA VAL A 84 -0.86 -10.43 -10.86
C VAL A 84 -0.64 -11.07 -9.48
N ILE A 85 -0.59 -10.28 -8.41
CA ILE A 85 -0.48 -10.79 -7.03
C ILE A 85 -1.70 -11.66 -6.68
N ALA A 86 -2.91 -11.21 -7.02
CA ALA A 86 -4.14 -11.95 -6.77
C ALA A 86 -4.17 -13.29 -7.53
N VAL A 87 -3.68 -13.31 -8.77
CA VAL A 87 -3.51 -14.55 -9.55
C VAL A 87 -2.50 -15.48 -8.89
N GLU A 88 -1.36 -14.96 -8.44
CA GLU A 88 -0.35 -15.72 -7.69
C GLU A 88 -0.94 -16.34 -6.41
N LEU A 89 -1.77 -15.60 -5.67
CA LEU A 89 -2.47 -16.10 -4.48
C LEU A 89 -3.49 -17.20 -4.79
N ILE A 90 -4.33 -17.01 -5.82
CA ILE A 90 -5.38 -17.98 -6.20
C ILE A 90 -4.77 -19.28 -6.72
N LEU A 91 -3.72 -19.18 -7.53
CA LEU A 91 -3.09 -20.32 -8.17
C LEU A 91 -1.99 -20.96 -7.30
N GLY A 92 -1.57 -20.30 -6.22
CA GLY A 92 -0.47 -20.74 -5.36
C GLY A 92 0.88 -20.80 -6.09
N ILE A 93 1.06 -20.00 -7.14
CA ILE A 93 2.29 -19.91 -7.94
C ILE A 93 3.09 -18.68 -7.54
N ARG A 94 4.42 -18.72 -7.66
CA ARG A 94 5.28 -17.57 -7.36
C ARG A 94 5.72 -16.87 -8.65
N LEU A 95 5.15 -15.70 -8.95
CA LEU A 95 5.51 -14.89 -10.12
C LEU A 95 6.49 -13.78 -9.74
N PHE A 96 6.34 -13.19 -8.55
CA PHE A 96 7.31 -12.26 -8.00
C PHE A 96 8.37 -13.03 -7.19
N LYS A 97 9.61 -13.02 -7.67
CA LYS A 97 10.75 -13.57 -6.92
C LYS A 97 11.06 -12.63 -5.76
N GLU A 98 10.84 -13.11 -4.53
CA GLU A 98 11.44 -12.50 -3.34
C GLU A 98 12.96 -12.51 -3.57
N GLU A 99 13.59 -11.35 -3.78
CA GLU A 99 15.05 -11.27 -3.70
C GLU A 99 15.45 -11.74 -2.29
N GLU A 100 16.43 -12.65 -2.20
CA GLU A 100 17.00 -13.11 -0.94
C GLU A 100 17.73 -11.95 -0.27
N VAL A 101 16.97 -11.01 0.32
CA VAL A 101 17.54 -9.91 1.05
C VAL A 101 18.07 -10.49 2.37
N SER A 102 19.37 -10.34 2.58
CA SER A 102 20.08 -10.73 3.80
C SER A 102 19.43 -10.09 5.03
N SER A 103 19.05 -10.91 6.02
CA SER A 103 18.92 -10.70 7.50
C SER A 103 18.30 -9.40 8.07
N THR A 104 17.94 -8.45 7.23
CA THR A 104 17.29 -7.15 7.49
C THR A 104 15.95 -7.06 6.71
N ALA A 105 15.52 -8.21 6.17
CA ALA A 105 14.63 -8.34 5.02
C ALA A 105 13.14 -8.51 5.30
N SER A 106 12.71 -8.54 6.56
CA SER A 106 11.29 -8.70 6.89
C SER A 106 10.47 -7.42 6.73
N ILE A 107 11.10 -6.29 6.39
CA ILE A 107 10.45 -4.97 6.31
C ILE A 107 10.09 -4.62 4.87
N VAL A 108 11.01 -4.86 3.91
CA VAL A 108 10.88 -4.28 2.57
C VAL A 108 9.72 -4.90 1.79
N PRO A 109 9.58 -6.23 1.59
CA PRO A 109 8.46 -6.76 0.79
C PRO A 109 7.10 -6.54 1.45
N LEU A 110 7.06 -6.56 2.80
CA LEU A 110 5.84 -6.34 3.59
C LEU A 110 5.36 -4.88 3.48
N ALA A 111 6.28 -3.92 3.54
CA ALA A 111 5.94 -2.51 3.45
C ALA A 111 5.66 -2.08 2.00
N PHE A 112 6.49 -2.51 1.05
CA PHE A 112 6.41 -2.18 -0.36
C PHE A 112 6.92 -3.36 -1.23
N PRO A 113 6.11 -3.94 -2.14
CA PRO A 113 4.86 -3.41 -2.68
C PRO A 113 3.58 -3.95 -2.02
N LEU A 114 3.66 -4.77 -0.97
CA LEU A 114 2.48 -5.50 -0.49
C LEU A 114 1.41 -4.60 0.15
N ILE A 115 1.78 -3.75 1.12
CA ILE A 115 0.81 -2.87 1.82
C ILE A 115 0.77 -1.47 1.21
N ALA A 116 1.92 -0.81 1.05
CA ALA A 116 2.02 0.50 0.38
C ALA A 116 2.24 0.35 -1.13
N GLY A 117 1.60 -0.65 -1.74
CA GLY A 117 1.68 -0.92 -3.17
C GLY A 117 1.00 0.15 -4.02
N ALA A 118 1.12 -0.03 -5.34
CA ALA A 118 0.59 0.90 -6.30
C ALA A 118 -0.95 1.07 -6.21
N GLY A 119 -1.71 0.06 -5.81
CA GLY A 119 -3.15 0.22 -5.56
C GLY A 119 -3.45 1.12 -4.36
N THR A 120 -2.82 0.85 -3.21
CA THR A 120 -2.97 1.69 -2.01
C THR A 120 -2.53 3.14 -2.25
N MET A 121 -1.40 3.34 -2.93
CA MET A 121 -0.90 4.66 -3.32
C MET A 121 -1.85 5.40 -4.27
N THR A 122 -2.39 4.70 -5.26
CA THR A 122 -3.38 5.27 -6.17
C THR A 122 -4.64 5.66 -5.42
N THR A 123 -5.17 4.76 -4.59
CA THR A 123 -6.37 5.00 -3.81
C THR A 123 -6.20 6.21 -2.91
N LEU A 124 -5.05 6.39 -2.25
CA LEU A 124 -4.75 7.60 -1.50
C LEU A 124 -4.88 8.87 -2.35
N LEU A 125 -4.39 8.83 -3.59
CA LEU A 125 -4.41 9.98 -4.49
C LEU A 125 -5.82 10.28 -5.02
N SER A 126 -6.59 9.23 -5.33
CA SER A 126 -8.01 9.35 -5.68
C SER A 126 -8.81 9.93 -4.51
N LEU A 127 -8.57 9.46 -3.28
CA LEU A 127 -9.23 9.97 -2.08
C LEU A 127 -8.86 11.44 -1.83
N LYS A 128 -7.63 11.87 -2.13
CA LYS A 128 -7.19 13.27 -2.03
C LYS A 128 -7.91 14.20 -3.01
N SER A 129 -8.38 13.67 -4.14
CA SER A 129 -9.23 14.42 -5.07
C SER A 129 -10.69 14.52 -4.61
N GLU A 130 -11.15 13.62 -3.75
CA GLU A 130 -12.56 13.52 -3.31
C GLU A 130 -12.79 14.13 -1.93
N TYR A 131 -11.83 14.00 -1.02
CA TYR A 131 -11.92 14.40 0.38
C TYR A 131 -10.88 15.47 0.74
N GLN A 132 -11.15 16.23 1.80
CA GLN A 132 -10.16 17.15 2.34
C GLN A 132 -9.00 16.35 2.94
N THR A 133 -7.75 16.77 2.70
CA THR A 133 -6.55 16.06 3.18
C THR A 133 -6.51 15.82 4.69
N GLN A 134 -7.21 16.64 5.49
CA GLN A 134 -7.32 16.46 6.94
C GLN A 134 -8.29 15.34 7.38
N ASN A 135 -9.13 14.85 6.45
CA ASN A 135 -10.10 13.77 6.66
C ASN A 135 -9.64 12.44 6.05
N ILE A 136 -8.43 12.39 5.51
CA ILE A 136 -7.78 11.22 4.90
C ILE A 136 -6.72 10.70 5.88
#